data_AF-A0A497FHB7-F1
#
_entry.id   AF-A0A497FHB7-F1
#
_cell.length_a   1.000
_cell.length_b   1.000
_cell.length_c   1.000
_cell.angle_alpha   90.00
_cell.angle_beta   90.00
_cell.angle_gamma   90.00
#
_symmetry.space_group_name_H-M   'P 1'
#
loop_
_entity.id
_entity.type
_entity.pdbx_description
1 polymer ?
#
loop_
_entity_poly.entity_id
_entity_poly.type
_entity_poly.pdbx_seq_one_letter_code
_entity_poly.pdbx_strand_id
1 'polypeptide(L)'
;RRIFKIEKKLGSKLIYLISKLAIYGMLSTGTTIFTTTCLYPLEVAKAASDIGVRAVVGPAFRGGCMFEESYKLLRELKMIKSHKIKPALGVYFFLSCSSDDLSAIRDLLENMHVYFHVSETRREVYEFKKTHGVFPVEYLDKFGLLTARTRLVHLGWATSWELEIIKNRGASVIHCPTSDMIFATGGFLPFKEMSRSGIVVGLGTDGGLDMFEEMRSFILLQRNNYLDIGVKALDALRAATIEGGKITEWKAGRIAVNSPADLVLVDAESIHLQPLNKNVLQSLVYLGSRVDVDMVIIDGKIVYQKEDMPKIREETSRILGEVKARLS
;
A
#
# COMPACT_ATOMS: atom_id res chain seq x y z
N ARG A 1 2.96 -2.81 18.25
CA ARG A 1 2.13 -3.00 19.48
C ARG A 1 1.72 -1.68 20.16
N ARG A 2 2.61 -0.66 20.27
CA ARG A 2 2.28 0.64 20.90
C ARG A 2 1.23 1.45 20.12
N ILE A 3 1.31 1.47 18.79
CA ILE A 3 0.38 2.21 17.92
C ILE A 3 -1.08 1.75 18.08
N PHE A 4 -1.32 0.43 18.11
CA PHE A 4 -2.64 -0.15 18.35
C PHE A 4 -3.28 0.23 19.70
N LYS A 5 -2.46 0.50 20.73
CA LYS A 5 -2.98 1.00 22.02
C LYS A 5 -3.43 2.46 21.91
N ILE A 6 -2.75 3.25 21.08
CA ILE A 6 -3.11 4.65 20.82
C ILE A 6 -4.43 4.68 20.02
N GLU A 7 -4.53 3.91 18.94
CA GLU A 7 -5.75 3.84 18.12
C GLU A 7 -7.00 3.51 18.95
N LYS A 8 -6.89 2.53 19.86
CA LYS A 8 -7.99 2.18 20.76
C LYS A 8 -8.45 3.33 21.67
N LYS A 9 -7.56 4.25 22.05
CA LYS A 9 -7.92 5.42 22.88
C LYS A 9 -8.64 6.50 22.08
N LEU A 10 -8.30 6.64 20.80
CA LEU A 10 -8.86 7.67 19.92
C LEU A 10 -10.36 7.42 19.65
N GLY A 11 -10.74 6.15 19.45
CA GLY A 11 -12.13 5.75 19.19
C GLY A 11 -12.60 6.06 17.76
N SER A 12 -13.73 5.46 17.37
CA SER A 12 -14.21 5.42 15.97
C SER A 12 -14.39 6.80 15.31
N LYS A 13 -15.01 7.75 16.01
CA LYS A 13 -15.23 9.12 15.48
C LYS A 13 -13.92 9.77 15.07
N LEU A 14 -12.91 9.71 15.93
CA LEU A 14 -11.64 10.38 15.71
C LEU A 14 -10.81 9.65 14.66
N ILE A 15 -10.88 8.32 14.63
CA ILE A 15 -10.26 7.53 13.55
C ILE A 15 -10.85 7.90 12.19
N TYR A 16 -12.18 7.99 12.06
CA TYR A 16 -12.82 8.45 10.81
C TYR A 16 -12.29 9.82 10.36
N LEU A 17 -12.17 10.79 11.29
CA LEU A 17 -11.64 12.12 10.98
C LEU A 17 -10.17 12.08 10.55
N ILE A 18 -9.33 11.31 11.25
CA ILE A 18 -7.92 11.11 10.89
C ILE A 18 -7.81 10.43 9.53
N SER A 19 -8.65 9.43 9.24
CA SER A 19 -8.69 8.76 7.94
C SER A 19 -9.00 9.73 6.81
N LYS A 20 -9.94 10.67 7.00
CA LYS A 20 -10.18 11.72 6.01
C LYS A 20 -8.94 12.58 5.76
N LEU A 21 -8.21 12.96 6.81
CA LEU A 21 -6.98 13.73 6.66
C LEU A 21 -5.89 12.96 5.90
N ALA A 22 -5.71 11.67 6.23
CA ALA A 22 -4.77 10.82 5.51
C ALA A 22 -5.15 10.70 4.02
N ILE A 23 -6.44 10.55 3.71
CA ILE A 23 -6.95 10.54 2.33
C ILE A 23 -6.67 11.87 1.64
N TYR A 24 -6.92 13.01 2.28
CA TYR A 24 -6.56 14.31 1.69
C TYR A 24 -5.06 14.46 1.48
N GLY A 25 -4.23 13.94 2.38
CA GLY A 25 -2.77 13.89 2.19
C GLY A 25 -2.38 13.08 0.95
N MET A 26 -2.97 11.89 0.78
CA MET A 26 -2.81 11.05 -0.40
C MET A 26 -3.29 11.72 -1.70
N LEU A 27 -4.45 12.38 -1.67
CA LEU A 27 -4.97 13.11 -2.83
C LEU A 27 -4.06 14.29 -3.20
N SER A 28 -3.53 15.01 -2.20
CA SER A 28 -2.61 16.12 -2.41
C SER A 28 -1.28 15.71 -3.05
N THR A 29 -0.98 14.42 -3.08
CA THR A 29 0.22 13.83 -3.72
C THR A 29 -0.15 12.99 -4.95
N GLY A 30 -1.39 13.05 -5.44
CA GLY A 30 -1.82 12.38 -6.66
C GLY A 30 -2.24 10.91 -6.50
N THR A 31 -2.45 10.42 -5.28
CA THR A 31 -2.89 9.03 -5.07
C THR A 31 -4.40 8.90 -5.28
N THR A 32 -4.81 8.10 -6.28
CA THR A 32 -6.23 7.86 -6.62
C THR A 32 -6.81 6.58 -6.03
N ILE A 33 -5.95 5.65 -5.65
CA ILE A 33 -6.31 4.34 -5.10
C ILE A 33 -5.33 4.04 -3.96
N PHE A 34 -5.84 3.60 -2.81
CA PHE A 34 -4.99 3.13 -1.72
C PHE A 34 -5.42 1.76 -1.22
N THR A 35 -4.50 1.10 -0.53
CA THR A 35 -4.80 -0.10 0.26
C THR A 35 -4.39 0.16 1.70
N THR A 36 -5.21 -0.24 2.67
CA THR A 36 -4.82 -0.21 4.07
C THR A 36 -5.52 -1.30 4.86
N THR A 37 -4.82 -1.82 5.87
CA THR A 37 -5.41 -2.75 6.84
C THR A 37 -5.13 -2.26 8.25
N CYS A 38 -6.18 -2.11 9.06
CA CYS A 38 -6.08 -1.41 10.35
C CYS A 38 -7.09 -1.97 11.37
N LEU A 39 -7.14 -1.39 12.57
CA LEU A 39 -8.10 -1.81 13.61
C LEU A 39 -9.53 -1.30 13.37
N TYR A 40 -9.70 -0.22 12.61
CA TYR A 40 -10.96 0.49 12.39
C TYR A 40 -11.25 0.61 10.89
N PRO A 41 -11.35 -0.52 10.16
CA PRO A 41 -11.43 -0.47 8.71
C PRO A 41 -12.78 0.06 8.19
N LEU A 42 -13.84 -0.01 9.00
CA LEU A 42 -15.17 0.52 8.63
C LEU A 42 -15.16 2.05 8.60
N GLU A 43 -14.47 2.68 9.56
CA GLU A 43 -14.27 4.12 9.61
C GLU A 43 -13.46 4.61 8.41
N VAL A 44 -12.41 3.87 8.04
CA VAL A 44 -11.62 4.15 6.83
C VAL A 44 -12.48 4.00 5.57
N ALA A 45 -13.24 2.90 5.45
CA ALA A 45 -14.10 2.63 4.31
C ALA A 45 -15.17 3.71 4.14
N LYS A 46 -15.73 4.20 5.26
CA LYS A 46 -16.67 5.31 5.28
C LYS A 46 -16.00 6.61 4.82
N ALA A 47 -14.84 6.95 5.36
CA ALA A 47 -14.10 8.15 4.95
C ALA A 47 -13.76 8.13 3.45
N ALA A 48 -13.32 6.98 2.93
CA ALA A 48 -13.04 6.79 1.51
C ALA A 48 -14.31 6.94 0.65
N SER A 49 -15.43 6.39 1.09
CA SER A 49 -16.72 6.50 0.39
C SER A 49 -17.24 7.94 0.37
N ASP A 50 -17.16 8.65 1.49
CA ASP A 50 -17.61 10.04 1.64
C ASP A 50 -16.80 11.00 0.75
N ILE A 51 -15.49 10.76 0.61
CA ILE A 51 -14.59 11.55 -0.25
C ILE A 51 -14.70 11.11 -1.73
N GLY A 52 -15.01 9.84 -1.98
CA GLY A 52 -15.13 9.29 -3.32
C GLY A 52 -13.82 8.74 -3.90
N VAL A 53 -12.89 8.31 -3.04
CA VAL A 53 -11.62 7.65 -3.44
C VAL A 53 -11.77 6.12 -3.43
N ARG A 54 -10.96 5.40 -4.21
CA ARG A 54 -10.95 3.93 -4.19
C ARG A 54 -10.06 3.40 -3.07
N ALA A 55 -10.54 2.38 -2.36
CA ALA A 55 -9.83 1.84 -1.22
C ALA A 55 -9.99 0.31 -1.10
N VAL A 56 -8.87 -0.41 -1.10
CA VAL A 56 -8.85 -1.78 -0.58
C VAL A 56 -8.63 -1.68 0.93
N VAL A 57 -9.58 -2.16 1.72
CA VAL A 57 -9.60 -1.93 3.17
C VAL A 57 -9.91 -3.21 3.93
N GLY A 58 -9.33 -3.36 5.11
CA GLY A 58 -9.84 -4.34 6.05
C GLY A 58 -9.05 -4.50 7.34
N PRO A 59 -9.35 -5.54 8.12
CA PRO A 59 -8.78 -5.68 9.45
C PRO A 59 -7.30 -6.07 9.39
N ALA A 60 -6.52 -5.54 10.33
CA ALA A 60 -5.15 -5.98 10.61
C ALA A 60 -5.16 -7.17 11.58
N PHE A 61 -5.02 -8.38 11.03
CA PHE A 61 -4.90 -9.64 11.76
C PHE A 61 -3.46 -9.90 12.22
N ARG A 62 -3.34 -10.43 13.44
CA ARG A 62 -2.07 -10.52 14.18
C ARG A 62 -1.84 -11.88 14.87
N GLY A 63 -2.61 -12.91 14.49
CA GLY A 63 -2.60 -14.25 15.11
C GLY A 63 -3.40 -14.33 16.43
N GLY A 64 -3.88 -15.53 16.77
CA GLY A 64 -4.63 -15.83 17.99
C GLY A 64 -6.16 -15.73 17.83
N CYS A 65 -6.91 -15.83 18.94
CA CYS A 65 -8.39 -15.91 19.02
C CYS A 65 -9.19 -14.71 18.46
N MET A 66 -8.58 -13.84 17.66
CA MET A 66 -9.17 -12.63 17.05
C MET A 66 -9.62 -12.83 15.58
N PHE A 67 -9.65 -14.07 15.08
CA PHE A 67 -10.12 -14.31 13.71
C PHE A 67 -11.61 -14.02 13.55
N GLU A 68 -12.44 -14.34 14.56
CA GLU A 68 -13.88 -14.06 14.58
C GLU A 68 -14.20 -12.56 14.40
N GLU A 69 -13.46 -11.69 15.11
CA GLU A 69 -13.60 -10.23 15.00
C GLU A 69 -13.21 -9.74 13.61
N SER A 70 -12.12 -10.26 13.06
CA SER A 70 -11.68 -9.95 11.69
C SER A 70 -12.75 -10.39 10.68
N TYR A 71 -13.33 -11.58 10.84
CA TYR A 71 -14.39 -12.10 9.97
C TYR A 71 -15.65 -11.24 10.03
N LYS A 72 -16.04 -10.79 11.23
CA LYS A 72 -17.16 -9.86 11.42
C LYS A 72 -16.93 -8.55 10.66
N LEU A 73 -15.77 -7.92 10.83
CA LEU A 73 -15.41 -6.69 10.12
C LEU A 73 -15.39 -6.89 8.60
N LEU A 74 -14.86 -8.03 8.12
CA LEU A 74 -14.88 -8.38 6.69
C LEU A 74 -16.30 -8.55 6.15
N ARG A 75 -17.22 -9.16 6.91
CA ARG A 75 -18.64 -9.26 6.53
C ARG A 75 -19.27 -7.88 6.44
N GLU A 76 -19.05 -7.01 7.42
CA GLU A 76 -19.59 -5.65 7.42
C GLU A 76 -19.05 -4.82 6.24
N LEU A 77 -17.75 -4.93 5.93
CA LEU A 77 -17.15 -4.30 4.76
C LEU A 77 -17.77 -4.77 3.44
N LYS A 78 -18.06 -6.08 3.31
CA LYS A 78 -18.75 -6.64 2.13
C LYS A 78 -20.16 -6.07 1.94
N MET A 79 -20.81 -5.60 3.01
CA MET A 79 -22.14 -5.01 2.95
C MET A 79 -22.16 -3.53 2.53
N ILE A 80 -20.99 -2.88 2.48
CA ILE A 80 -20.89 -1.49 2.02
C ILE A 80 -21.24 -1.40 0.53
N LYS A 81 -22.32 -0.68 0.22
CA LYS A 81 -22.81 -0.48 -1.15
C LYS A 81 -22.00 0.61 -1.88
N SER A 82 -20.71 0.39 -2.09
CA SER A 82 -19.82 1.29 -2.84
C SER A 82 -18.93 0.49 -3.79
N HIS A 83 -18.98 0.81 -5.08
CA HIS A 83 -18.12 0.17 -6.09
C HIS A 83 -16.64 0.58 -5.99
N LYS A 84 -16.33 1.52 -5.09
CA LYS A 84 -14.98 2.03 -4.82
C LYS A 84 -14.31 1.35 -3.61
N ILE A 85 -15.02 0.52 -2.87
CA ILE A 85 -14.50 -0.16 -1.67
C ILE A 85 -14.36 -1.66 -1.96
N LYS A 86 -13.18 -2.21 -1.69
CA LYS A 86 -12.93 -3.66 -1.73
C LYS A 86 -12.43 -4.15 -0.38
N PRO A 87 -13.00 -5.22 0.18
CA PRO A 87 -12.48 -5.81 1.41
C PRO A 87 -11.18 -6.59 1.14
N ALA A 88 -10.26 -6.56 2.09
CA ALA A 88 -9.08 -7.42 2.14
C ALA A 88 -8.68 -7.75 3.59
N LEU A 89 -7.89 -8.78 3.80
CA LEU A 89 -7.29 -9.07 5.12
C LEU A 89 -5.81 -8.66 5.12
N GLY A 90 -5.35 -8.00 6.18
CA GLY A 90 -3.92 -7.76 6.41
C GLY A 90 -3.38 -8.66 7.51
N VAL A 91 -2.22 -9.27 7.29
CA VAL A 91 -1.55 -10.17 8.24
C VAL A 91 -0.15 -9.62 8.52
N TYR A 92 0.11 -9.20 9.78
CA TYR A 92 1.34 -8.48 10.16
C TYR A 92 2.36 -9.32 10.95
N PHE A 93 1.92 -10.40 11.61
CA PHE A 93 2.78 -11.22 12.46
C PHE A 93 2.48 -12.69 12.25
N PHE A 94 2.59 -13.16 11.00
CA PHE A 94 2.09 -14.49 10.64
C PHE A 94 2.87 -15.64 11.29
N LEU A 95 4.09 -15.40 11.79
CA LEU A 95 4.80 -16.34 12.67
C LEU A 95 4.00 -16.72 13.92
N SER A 96 3.13 -15.81 14.40
CA SER A 96 2.28 -16.03 15.58
C SER A 96 0.93 -16.69 15.25
N CYS A 97 0.68 -17.05 13.98
CA CYS A 97 -0.57 -17.69 13.57
C CYS A 97 -0.52 -19.19 13.91
N SER A 98 -1.60 -19.69 14.51
CA SER A 98 -1.83 -21.12 14.71
C SER A 98 -2.17 -21.82 13.39
N SER A 99 -2.14 -23.16 13.37
CA SER A 99 -2.58 -23.93 12.20
C SER A 99 -4.03 -23.61 11.79
N ASP A 100 -4.91 -23.35 12.76
CA ASP A 100 -6.30 -22.98 12.52
C ASP A 100 -6.40 -21.59 11.89
N ASP A 101 -5.59 -20.63 12.37
CA ASP A 101 -5.50 -19.31 11.75
C ASP A 101 -5.07 -19.42 10.28
N LEU A 102 -4.04 -20.23 9.99
CA LEU A 102 -3.54 -20.43 8.63
C LEU A 102 -4.60 -21.10 7.73
N SER A 103 -5.34 -22.08 8.27
CA SER A 103 -6.46 -22.70 7.54
C SER A 103 -7.54 -21.68 7.22
N ALA A 104 -7.95 -20.85 8.18
CA ALA A 104 -9.01 -19.87 7.98
C ALA A 104 -8.59 -18.76 7.00
N ILE A 105 -7.31 -18.35 7.01
CA ILE A 105 -6.78 -17.41 6.02
C ILE A 105 -6.77 -18.03 4.62
N ARG A 106 -6.44 -19.33 4.49
CA ARG A 106 -6.48 -20.04 3.21
C ARG A 106 -7.90 -20.03 2.62
N ASP A 107 -8.91 -20.28 3.44
CA ASP A 107 -10.31 -20.26 2.97
C ASP A 107 -10.73 -18.86 2.49
N LEU A 108 -10.22 -17.78 3.11
CA LEU A 108 -10.47 -16.41 2.65
C LEU A 108 -9.84 -16.11 1.27
N LEU A 109 -8.70 -16.72 0.94
CA LEU A 109 -8.00 -16.53 -0.33
C LEU A 109 -8.78 -17.07 -1.54
N GLU A 110 -9.86 -17.84 -1.35
CA GLU A 110 -10.75 -18.22 -2.46
C GLU A 110 -11.46 -16.99 -3.04
N ASN A 111 -11.85 -16.05 -2.17
CA ASN A 111 -12.80 -14.99 -2.52
C ASN A 111 -12.29 -13.57 -2.21
N MET A 112 -11.08 -13.43 -1.66
CA MET A 112 -10.57 -12.13 -1.21
C MET A 112 -9.05 -12.06 -1.28
N HIS A 113 -8.53 -10.84 -1.40
CA HIS A 113 -7.09 -10.59 -1.27
C HIS A 113 -6.63 -10.64 0.18
N VAL A 114 -5.45 -11.22 0.39
CA VAL A 114 -4.76 -11.20 1.69
C VAL A 114 -3.37 -10.61 1.51
N TYR A 115 -3.07 -9.64 2.36
CA TYR A 115 -1.83 -8.88 2.39
C TYR A 115 -0.98 -9.39 3.53
N PHE A 116 0.20 -9.93 3.23
CA PHE A 116 1.15 -10.41 4.23
C PHE A 116 2.34 -9.45 4.30
N HIS A 117 2.65 -8.99 5.50
CA HIS A 117 3.96 -8.40 5.78
C HIS A 117 4.91 -9.57 5.97
N VAL A 118 5.90 -9.68 5.09
CA VAL A 118 6.71 -10.90 4.98
C VAL A 118 8.11 -10.58 4.49
N SER A 119 9.09 -11.22 5.12
CA SER A 119 10.52 -11.01 4.84
C SER A 119 10.89 -9.52 4.88
N GLU A 120 10.26 -8.78 5.82
CA GLU A 120 10.50 -7.35 6.04
C GLU A 120 11.81 -7.15 6.78
N THR A 121 12.09 -8.00 7.78
CA THR A 121 13.27 -7.85 8.66
C THR A 121 14.16 -9.08 8.66
N ARG A 122 15.48 -8.89 8.83
CA ARG A 122 16.43 -10.01 9.05
C ARG A 122 16.03 -10.90 10.21
N ARG A 123 15.51 -10.29 11.28
CA ARG A 123 15.10 -11.00 12.50
C ARG A 123 13.94 -11.94 12.20
N GLU A 124 12.92 -11.47 11.49
CA GLU A 124 11.79 -12.28 11.06
C GLU A 124 12.28 -13.52 10.28
N VAL A 125 13.09 -13.30 9.25
CA VAL A 125 13.65 -14.39 8.42
C VAL A 125 14.41 -15.41 9.27
N TYR A 126 15.26 -14.93 10.19
CA TYR A 126 16.00 -15.80 11.10
C TYR A 126 15.08 -16.62 12.02
N GLU A 127 14.07 -15.99 12.63
CA GLU A 127 13.15 -16.69 13.53
C GLU A 127 12.30 -17.73 12.79
N PHE A 128 11.87 -17.45 11.55
CA PHE A 128 11.20 -18.43 10.69
C PHE A 128 12.10 -19.63 10.39
N LYS A 129 13.33 -19.36 9.95
CA LYS A 129 14.27 -20.43 9.62
C LYS A 129 14.59 -21.29 10.84
N LYS A 130 14.78 -20.66 12.00
CA LYS A 130 15.05 -21.32 13.28
C LYS A 130 13.88 -22.16 13.79
N THR A 131 12.66 -21.63 13.70
CA THR A 131 11.45 -22.26 14.30
C THR A 131 10.84 -23.31 13.39
N HIS A 132 10.85 -23.08 12.08
CA HIS A 132 10.13 -23.91 11.10
C HIS A 132 11.02 -24.61 10.08
N GLY A 133 12.34 -24.33 10.07
CA GLY A 133 13.29 -24.92 9.12
C GLY A 133 13.21 -24.38 7.69
N VAL A 134 12.28 -23.47 7.41
CA VAL A 134 11.99 -22.87 6.09
C VAL A 134 11.96 -21.35 6.18
N PHE A 135 12.12 -20.68 5.05
CA PHE A 135 12.03 -19.23 4.94
C PHE A 135 10.56 -18.75 4.89
N PRO A 136 10.28 -17.45 5.15
CA PRO A 136 8.91 -16.95 5.30
C PRO A 136 8.00 -17.21 4.09
N VAL A 137 8.49 -17.07 2.85
CA VAL A 137 7.68 -17.30 1.65
C VAL A 137 7.46 -18.79 1.43
N GLU A 138 8.49 -19.62 1.65
CA GLU A 138 8.35 -21.09 1.64
C GLU A 138 7.31 -21.57 2.67
N TYR A 139 7.26 -20.93 3.84
CA TYR A 139 6.26 -21.22 4.85
C TYR A 139 4.84 -20.91 4.34
N LEU A 140 4.62 -19.74 3.74
CA LEU A 140 3.33 -19.41 3.13
C LEU A 140 2.94 -20.43 2.04
N ASP A 141 3.90 -20.86 1.21
CA ASP A 141 3.64 -21.86 0.16
C ASP A 141 3.19 -23.21 0.74
N LYS A 142 3.90 -23.69 1.78
CA LYS A 142 3.63 -24.96 2.45
C LYS A 142 2.19 -25.06 2.98
N PHE A 143 1.61 -23.94 3.39
CA PHE A 143 0.24 -23.87 3.91
C PHE A 143 -0.81 -23.50 2.84
N GLY A 144 -0.40 -23.36 1.58
CA GLY A 144 -1.29 -22.99 0.47
C GLY A 144 -1.74 -21.52 0.52
N LEU A 145 -0.94 -20.65 1.14
CA LEU A 145 -1.27 -19.23 1.32
C LEU A 145 -0.71 -18.33 0.22
N LEU A 146 0.09 -18.86 -0.69
CA LEU A 146 0.54 -18.15 -1.89
C LEU A 146 -0.38 -18.49 -3.06
N THR A 147 -1.10 -17.49 -3.52
CA THR A 147 -2.03 -17.56 -4.65
C THR A 147 -2.01 -16.24 -5.44
N ALA A 148 -2.76 -16.18 -6.54
CA ALA A 148 -3.02 -14.95 -7.27
C ALA A 148 -3.73 -13.85 -6.45
N ARG A 149 -4.30 -14.18 -5.28
CA ARG A 149 -4.90 -13.22 -4.34
C ARG A 149 -3.98 -12.82 -3.19
N THR A 150 -2.75 -13.34 -3.17
CA THR A 150 -1.77 -13.01 -2.14
C THR A 150 -0.97 -11.77 -2.55
N ARG A 151 -0.82 -10.84 -1.62
CA ARG A 151 0.00 -9.62 -1.75
C ARG A 151 1.09 -9.65 -0.70
N LEU A 152 2.34 -9.64 -1.13
CA LEU A 152 3.51 -9.69 -0.25
C LEU A 152 4.05 -8.27 -0.09
N VAL A 153 4.00 -7.73 1.13
CA VAL A 153 4.44 -6.38 1.45
C VAL A 153 5.87 -6.43 1.98
N HIS A 154 6.72 -5.49 1.53
CA HIS A 154 8.16 -5.38 1.78
C HIS A 154 9.02 -6.36 0.98
N LEU A 155 9.12 -7.62 1.43
CA LEU A 155 9.85 -8.71 0.78
C LEU A 155 11.36 -8.43 0.54
N GLY A 156 11.98 -7.55 1.33
CA GLY A 156 13.38 -7.15 1.16
C GLY A 156 14.41 -8.25 1.45
N TRP A 157 14.02 -9.32 2.15
CA TRP A 157 14.91 -10.42 2.54
C TRP A 157 14.56 -11.78 1.91
N ALA A 158 13.85 -11.78 0.78
CA ALA A 158 13.54 -13.01 0.05
C ALA A 158 14.77 -13.58 -0.67
N THR A 159 14.86 -14.91 -0.67
CA THR A 159 15.88 -15.66 -1.41
C THR A 159 15.53 -15.78 -2.89
N SER A 160 16.51 -16.09 -3.74
CA SER A 160 16.31 -16.20 -5.18
C SER A 160 15.32 -17.31 -5.58
N TRP A 161 15.29 -18.43 -4.86
CA TRP A 161 14.34 -19.52 -5.13
C TRP A 161 12.92 -19.20 -4.63
N GLU A 162 12.76 -18.40 -3.57
CA GLU A 162 11.44 -17.90 -3.15
C GLU A 162 10.79 -17.04 -4.25
N LEU A 163 11.57 -16.36 -5.10
CA LEU A 163 11.02 -15.62 -6.25
C LEU A 163 10.33 -16.55 -7.25
N GLU A 164 10.90 -17.72 -7.51
CA GLU A 164 10.31 -18.71 -8.42
C GLU A 164 9.01 -19.28 -7.83
N ILE A 165 8.94 -19.46 -6.50
CA ILE A 165 7.70 -19.83 -5.80
C ILE A 165 6.64 -18.74 -6.01
N ILE A 166 6.98 -17.47 -5.75
CA ILE A 166 6.05 -16.32 -5.89
C ILE A 166 5.47 -16.26 -7.30
N LYS A 167 6.34 -16.36 -8.31
CA LYS A 167 5.96 -16.39 -9.72
C LYS A 167 5.02 -17.55 -10.02
N ASN A 168 5.38 -18.78 -9.63
CA ASN A 168 4.59 -19.98 -9.93
C ASN A 168 3.22 -19.98 -9.25
N ARG A 169 3.08 -19.28 -8.13
CA ARG A 169 1.81 -19.10 -7.42
C ARG A 169 1.01 -17.87 -7.86
N GLY A 170 1.61 -16.98 -8.66
CA GLY A 170 0.98 -15.76 -9.15
C GLY A 170 0.80 -14.67 -8.10
N ALA A 171 1.49 -14.75 -6.96
CA ALA A 171 1.42 -13.70 -5.94
C ALA A 171 2.06 -12.39 -6.44
N SER A 172 1.59 -11.26 -5.93
CA SER A 172 2.12 -9.94 -6.29
C SER A 172 2.84 -9.30 -5.11
N VAL A 173 3.76 -8.37 -5.39
CA VAL A 173 4.64 -7.75 -4.40
C VAL A 173 4.37 -6.24 -4.31
N ILE A 174 4.40 -5.70 -3.09
CA ILE A 174 4.31 -4.28 -2.79
C ILE A 174 5.59 -3.90 -2.06
N HIS A 175 6.42 -3.09 -2.70
CA HIS A 175 7.68 -2.61 -2.14
C HIS A 175 7.46 -1.22 -1.51
N CYS A 176 7.96 -1.05 -0.28
CA CYS A 176 7.80 0.17 0.51
C CYS A 176 9.15 0.78 0.88
N PRO A 177 9.99 1.18 -0.11
CA PRO A 177 11.38 1.58 0.12
C PRO A 177 11.56 2.68 1.16
N THR A 178 10.67 3.68 1.22
CA THR A 178 10.83 4.78 2.18
C THR A 178 10.65 4.28 3.61
N SER A 179 9.62 3.47 3.87
CA SER A 179 9.37 2.86 5.19
C SER A 179 10.52 1.92 5.60
N ASP A 180 10.93 1.07 4.66
CA ASP A 180 12.05 0.14 4.83
C ASP A 180 13.35 0.85 5.26
N MET A 181 13.63 2.02 4.66
CA MET A 181 14.78 2.86 5.01
C MET A 181 14.59 3.59 6.36
N ILE A 182 13.39 4.13 6.65
CA ILE A 182 13.09 4.84 7.91
C ILE A 182 13.31 3.91 9.12
N PHE A 183 12.86 2.66 9.02
CA PHE A 183 13.00 1.69 10.10
C PHE A 183 14.30 0.89 10.05
N ALA A 184 15.12 1.08 9.02
CA ALA A 184 16.33 0.31 8.75
C ALA A 184 16.07 -1.22 8.80
N THR A 185 14.91 -1.63 8.28
CA THR A 185 14.43 -3.01 8.30
C THR A 185 14.65 -3.71 6.98
N GLY A 186 14.43 -2.99 5.86
CA GLY A 186 14.41 -3.58 4.53
C GLY A 186 15.77 -4.07 4.06
N GLY A 187 15.75 -5.24 3.43
CA GLY A 187 16.85 -5.73 2.63
C GLY A 187 16.75 -5.22 1.19
N PHE A 188 17.42 -5.91 0.28
CA PHE A 188 17.36 -5.58 -1.13
C PHE A 188 16.24 -6.34 -1.82
N LEU A 189 15.21 -5.63 -2.29
CA LEU A 189 14.20 -6.20 -3.19
C LEU A 189 14.79 -6.36 -4.62
N PRO A 190 14.96 -7.58 -5.15
CA PRO A 190 15.56 -7.84 -6.46
C PRO A 190 14.57 -7.55 -7.60
N PHE A 191 14.27 -6.27 -7.82
CA PHE A 191 13.21 -5.82 -8.74
C PHE A 191 13.43 -6.30 -10.18
N LYS A 192 14.68 -6.27 -10.69
CA LYS A 192 14.95 -6.66 -12.08
C LYS A 192 14.64 -8.12 -12.31
N GLU A 193 15.03 -8.99 -11.38
CA GLU A 193 14.78 -10.43 -11.43
C GLU A 193 13.27 -10.70 -11.37
N MET A 194 12.57 -10.04 -10.43
CA MET A 194 11.11 -10.16 -10.30
C MET A 194 10.39 -9.70 -11.58
N SER A 195 10.71 -8.50 -12.07
CA SER A 195 10.08 -7.90 -13.24
C SER A 195 10.31 -8.72 -14.51
N ARG A 196 11.55 -9.18 -14.75
CA ARG A 196 11.89 -10.06 -15.90
C ARG A 196 11.18 -11.41 -15.84
N SER A 197 10.93 -11.90 -14.64
CA SER A 197 10.23 -13.18 -14.41
C SER A 197 8.70 -13.06 -14.47
N GLY A 198 8.17 -11.84 -14.68
CA GLY A 198 6.74 -11.58 -14.79
C GLY A 198 6.01 -11.39 -13.45
N ILE A 199 6.73 -11.26 -12.34
CA ILE A 199 6.14 -10.96 -11.04
C ILE A 199 5.65 -9.51 -11.04
N VAL A 200 4.40 -9.29 -10.64
CA VAL A 200 3.82 -7.95 -10.50
C VAL A 200 4.40 -7.30 -9.25
N VAL A 201 5.12 -6.18 -9.42
CA VAL A 201 5.69 -5.39 -8.33
C VAL A 201 5.13 -3.97 -8.38
N GLY A 202 4.42 -3.58 -7.32
CA GLY A 202 3.93 -2.22 -7.11
C GLY A 202 4.67 -1.51 -5.98
N LEU A 203 4.33 -0.23 -5.79
CA LEU A 203 4.85 0.59 -4.69
C LEU A 203 3.77 0.83 -3.63
N GLY A 204 4.21 0.94 -2.37
CA GLY A 204 3.37 1.37 -1.25
C GLY A 204 4.15 2.32 -0.35
N THR A 205 3.47 3.28 0.27
CA THR A 205 4.11 4.25 1.16
C THR A 205 4.15 3.79 2.62
N ASP A 206 3.38 2.75 2.95
CA ASP A 206 3.18 2.24 4.31
C ASP A 206 2.78 3.36 5.30
N GLY A 207 3.71 3.84 6.14
CA GLY A 207 3.46 4.96 7.05
C GLY A 207 3.45 6.36 6.41
N GLY A 208 3.89 6.50 5.15
CA GLY A 208 3.92 7.74 4.38
C GLY A 208 2.69 7.96 3.51
N LEU A 209 2.64 9.09 2.78
CA LEU A 209 1.50 9.46 1.91
C LEU A 209 1.92 10.00 0.53
N ASP A 210 3.22 10.05 0.20
CA ASP A 210 3.72 10.69 -1.02
C ASP A 210 4.30 9.66 -2.00
N MET A 211 3.58 9.42 -3.11
CA MET A 211 4.00 8.49 -4.15
C MET A 211 5.14 9.02 -5.02
N PHE A 212 5.36 10.34 -5.09
CA PHE A 212 6.53 10.90 -5.78
C PHE A 212 7.81 10.58 -5.01
N GLU A 213 7.78 10.75 -3.69
CA GLU A 213 8.86 10.32 -2.81
C GLU A 213 9.10 8.81 -2.96
N GLU A 214 8.04 8.00 -2.94
CA GLU A 214 8.17 6.54 -3.06
C GLU A 214 8.80 6.12 -4.39
N MET A 215 8.38 6.72 -5.52
CA MET A 215 8.98 6.46 -6.83
C MET A 215 10.46 6.84 -6.88
N ARG A 216 10.82 7.99 -6.29
CA ARG A 216 12.21 8.47 -6.22
C ARG A 216 13.07 7.55 -5.36
N SER A 217 12.60 7.21 -4.15
CA SER A 217 13.26 6.29 -3.23
C SER A 217 13.47 4.92 -3.87
N PHE A 218 12.44 4.39 -4.52
CA PHE A 218 12.50 3.13 -5.25
C PHE A 218 13.63 3.13 -6.29
N ILE A 219 13.64 4.10 -7.21
CA ILE A 219 14.62 4.08 -8.31
C ILE A 219 16.04 4.31 -7.82
N LEU A 220 16.25 5.20 -6.82
CA LEU A 220 17.57 5.45 -6.27
C LEU A 220 18.10 4.24 -5.52
N LEU A 221 17.27 3.59 -4.71
CA LEU A 221 17.66 2.39 -3.96
C LEU A 221 18.01 1.24 -4.90
N GLN A 222 17.21 0.99 -5.94
CA GLN A 222 17.47 -0.05 -6.93
C GLN A 222 18.80 0.20 -7.65
N ARG A 223 19.05 1.43 -8.12
CA ARG A 223 20.30 1.77 -8.82
C ARG A 223 21.52 1.69 -7.91
N ASN A 224 21.39 2.12 -6.66
CA ASN A 224 22.46 2.04 -5.68
C ASN A 224 22.84 0.59 -5.41
N ASN A 225 21.85 -0.27 -5.14
CA ASN A 225 22.11 -1.67 -4.79
C ASN A 225 22.67 -2.50 -5.95
N TYR A 226 22.20 -2.28 -7.18
CA TYR A 226 22.78 -2.98 -8.34
C TYR A 226 24.05 -2.31 -8.91
N LEU A 227 24.40 -1.10 -8.46
CA LEU A 227 25.49 -0.28 -9.01
C LEU A 227 25.35 -0.03 -10.53
N ASP A 228 24.12 0.11 -11.02
CA ASP A 228 23.83 0.42 -12.42
C ASP A 228 22.51 1.19 -12.60
N ILE A 229 22.34 1.76 -13.79
CA ILE A 229 21.18 2.59 -14.15
C ILE A 229 20.07 1.83 -14.90
N GLY A 230 20.05 0.50 -14.81
CA GLY A 230 19.17 -0.38 -15.58
C GLY A 230 17.69 -0.19 -15.24
N VAL A 231 17.35 0.09 -13.98
CA VAL A 231 16.00 0.50 -13.57
C VAL A 231 15.76 1.96 -14.00
N LYS A 232 14.69 2.20 -14.75
CA LYS A 232 14.34 3.47 -15.39
C LYS A 232 13.16 4.15 -14.69
N ALA A 233 12.99 5.45 -14.95
CA ALA A 233 11.85 6.22 -14.44
C ALA A 233 10.50 5.59 -14.86
N LEU A 234 10.43 5.00 -16.05
CA LEU A 234 9.25 4.27 -16.51
C LEU A 234 8.92 3.08 -15.60
N ASP A 235 9.91 2.35 -15.07
CA ASP A 235 9.67 1.23 -14.17
C ASP A 235 9.03 1.70 -12.85
N ALA A 236 9.55 2.80 -12.28
CA ALA A 236 9.00 3.42 -11.08
C ALA A 236 7.56 3.89 -11.31
N LEU A 237 7.29 4.59 -12.41
CA LEU A 237 5.94 5.05 -12.73
C LEU A 237 4.98 3.88 -12.97
N ARG A 238 5.41 2.83 -13.67
CA ARG A 238 4.59 1.62 -13.88
C ARG A 238 4.27 0.93 -12.56
N ALA A 239 5.25 0.78 -11.67
CA ALA A 239 5.05 0.21 -10.34
C ALA A 239 4.04 1.03 -9.51
N ALA A 240 4.10 2.36 -9.58
CA ALA A 240 3.15 3.26 -8.92
C ALA A 240 1.76 3.32 -9.57
N THR A 241 1.61 2.90 -10.84
CA THR A 241 0.36 3.06 -11.60
C THR A 241 -0.20 1.72 -12.09
N ILE A 242 0.24 1.24 -13.25
CA ILE A 242 -0.29 0.03 -13.92
C ILE A 242 -0.21 -1.19 -13.00
N GLU A 243 0.91 -1.39 -12.33
CA GLU A 243 1.10 -2.58 -11.47
C GLU A 243 0.30 -2.44 -10.16
N GLY A 244 0.20 -1.23 -9.59
CA GLY A 244 -0.74 -0.94 -8.50
C GLY A 244 -2.22 -1.19 -8.88
N GLY A 245 -2.60 -0.84 -10.10
CA GLY A 245 -3.93 -1.12 -10.67
C GLY A 245 -4.21 -2.62 -10.86
N LYS A 246 -3.19 -3.43 -11.14
CA LYS A 246 -3.29 -4.91 -11.15
C LYS A 246 -3.41 -5.47 -9.74
N ILE A 247 -2.57 -5.02 -8.81
CA ILE A 247 -2.55 -5.45 -7.40
C ILE A 247 -3.92 -5.25 -6.74
N THR A 248 -4.54 -4.09 -7.01
CA THR A 248 -5.86 -3.70 -6.47
C THR A 248 -7.04 -4.14 -7.34
N GLU A 249 -6.77 -4.71 -8.52
CA GLU A 249 -7.76 -5.19 -9.49
C GLU A 249 -8.79 -4.13 -9.96
N TRP A 250 -8.44 -2.85 -10.03
CA TRP A 250 -9.34 -1.80 -10.54
C TRP A 250 -9.14 -1.46 -12.03
N LYS A 251 -8.27 -2.17 -12.75
CA LYS A 251 -7.92 -1.86 -14.16
C LYS A 251 -7.50 -0.40 -14.39
N ALA A 252 -7.06 0.26 -13.33
CA ALA A 252 -6.57 1.64 -13.31
C ALA A 252 -5.08 1.71 -13.65
N GLY A 253 -4.51 2.90 -13.56
CA GLY A 253 -3.08 3.15 -13.80
C GLY A 253 -2.71 3.32 -15.27
N ARG A 254 -3.69 3.41 -16.18
CA ARG A 254 -3.48 3.73 -17.59
C ARG A 254 -4.59 4.63 -18.12
N ILE A 255 -4.24 5.48 -19.08
CA ILE A 255 -5.20 6.28 -19.85
C ILE A 255 -5.52 5.50 -21.12
N ALA A 256 -6.65 4.79 -21.12
CA ALA A 256 -7.10 3.97 -22.24
C ALA A 256 -8.62 3.86 -22.24
N VAL A 257 -9.20 3.59 -23.41
CA VAL A 257 -10.62 3.26 -23.53
C VAL A 257 -10.94 2.07 -22.62
N ASN A 258 -12.06 2.14 -21.89
CA ASN A 258 -12.51 1.15 -20.89
C ASN A 258 -11.68 1.06 -19.60
N SER A 259 -10.70 1.94 -19.36
CA SER A 259 -10.09 2.14 -18.04
C SER A 259 -10.87 3.20 -17.24
N PRO A 260 -10.86 3.12 -15.89
CA PRO A 260 -11.46 4.16 -15.07
C PRO A 260 -10.81 5.52 -15.32
N ALA A 261 -11.61 6.59 -15.29
CA ALA A 261 -11.13 7.97 -15.42
C ALA A 261 -10.53 8.46 -14.09
N ASP A 262 -9.44 7.81 -13.67
CA ASP A 262 -8.65 8.16 -12.50
C ASP A 262 -7.38 8.87 -12.97
N LEU A 263 -7.33 10.20 -12.83
CA LEU A 263 -6.32 11.07 -13.43
C LEU A 263 -5.71 12.00 -12.38
N VAL A 264 -4.44 12.34 -12.58
CA VAL A 264 -3.72 13.33 -11.78
C VAL A 264 -3.21 14.38 -12.75
N LEU A 265 -3.60 15.63 -12.52
CA LEU A 265 -3.05 16.77 -13.25
C LEU A 265 -1.84 17.30 -12.50
N VAL A 266 -0.71 17.39 -13.21
CA VAL A 266 0.56 17.89 -12.68
C VAL A 266 0.92 19.15 -13.45
N ASP A 267 1.20 20.22 -12.71
CA ASP A 267 1.62 21.51 -13.23
C ASP A 267 3.03 21.40 -13.84
N ALA A 268 3.08 21.32 -15.17
CA ALA A 268 4.32 21.23 -15.92
C ALA A 268 5.14 22.54 -15.85
N GLU A 269 4.54 23.67 -15.51
CA GLU A 269 5.19 24.98 -15.39
C GLU A 269 5.78 25.21 -14.00
N SER A 270 5.51 24.29 -13.05
CA SER A 270 6.10 24.34 -11.72
C SER A 270 7.62 24.51 -11.77
N ILE A 271 8.13 25.44 -10.98
CA ILE A 271 9.56 25.75 -10.89
C ILE A 271 10.42 24.53 -10.56
N HIS A 272 9.86 23.52 -9.89
CA HIS A 272 10.55 22.27 -9.54
C HIS A 272 10.79 21.36 -10.75
N LEU A 273 9.96 21.49 -11.79
CA LEU A 273 10.04 20.68 -13.00
C LEU A 273 10.79 21.40 -14.14
N GLN A 274 11.13 22.68 -13.96
CA GLN A 274 11.78 23.51 -14.98
C GLN A 274 13.32 23.50 -14.90
N PRO A 275 14.04 23.46 -16.04
CA PRO A 275 13.52 23.25 -17.38
C PRO A 275 12.98 21.84 -17.57
N LEU A 276 11.78 21.72 -18.15
CA LEU A 276 11.15 20.41 -18.34
C LEU A 276 11.95 19.56 -19.31
N ASN A 277 12.37 18.38 -18.86
CA ASN A 277 13.13 17.45 -19.69
C ASN A 277 12.26 16.96 -20.86
N LYS A 278 12.86 16.78 -22.05
CA LYS A 278 12.19 16.13 -23.20
C LYS A 278 11.56 14.79 -22.80
N ASN A 279 12.21 14.07 -21.89
CA ASN A 279 11.63 12.94 -21.19
C ASN A 279 10.92 13.41 -19.91
N VAL A 280 9.66 13.82 -20.06
CA VAL A 280 8.80 14.31 -18.97
C VAL A 280 8.72 13.31 -17.80
N LEU A 281 8.76 12.00 -18.08
CA LEU A 281 8.71 10.97 -17.05
C LEU A 281 9.91 11.04 -16.08
N GLN A 282 11.08 11.42 -16.58
CA GLN A 282 12.26 11.60 -15.72
C GLN A 282 12.09 12.81 -14.80
N SER A 283 11.61 13.94 -15.33
CA SER A 283 11.30 15.12 -14.50
C SER A 283 10.28 14.74 -13.42
N LEU A 284 9.22 14.01 -13.79
CA LEU A 284 8.18 13.59 -12.85
C LEU A 284 8.72 12.70 -11.74
N VAL A 285 9.51 11.67 -12.06
CA VAL A 285 10.00 10.69 -11.07
C VAL A 285 11.14 11.24 -10.22
N TYR A 286 12.06 12.01 -10.80
CA TYR A 286 13.21 12.51 -10.05
C TYR A 286 12.95 13.82 -9.34
N LEU A 287 12.14 14.72 -9.90
CA LEU A 287 11.97 16.09 -9.41
C LEU A 287 10.56 16.36 -8.88
N GLY A 288 9.56 15.61 -9.36
CA GLY A 288 8.17 15.78 -8.96
C GLY A 288 7.95 15.72 -7.45
N SER A 289 6.97 16.49 -7.00
CA SER A 289 6.61 16.68 -5.61
C SER A 289 5.12 16.99 -5.49
N ARG A 290 4.56 16.81 -4.29
CA ARG A 290 3.16 17.17 -3.97
C ARG A 290 2.76 18.60 -4.36
N VAL A 291 3.69 19.54 -4.44
CA VAL A 291 3.39 20.94 -4.82
C VAL A 291 3.05 21.09 -6.30
N ASP A 292 3.44 20.11 -7.11
CA ASP A 292 3.20 20.08 -8.55
C ASP A 292 1.82 19.49 -8.88
N VAL A 293 1.15 18.84 -7.92
CA VAL A 293 -0.20 18.28 -8.13
C VAL A 293 -1.22 19.41 -8.07
N ASP A 294 -1.96 19.58 -9.16
CA ASP A 294 -2.99 20.60 -9.29
C ASP A 294 -4.39 20.03 -9.00
N MET A 295 -4.67 18.85 -9.54
CA MET A 295 -6.01 18.26 -9.49
C MET A 295 -5.95 16.73 -9.48
N VAL A 296 -6.88 16.11 -8.74
CA VAL A 296 -7.12 14.67 -8.80
C VAL A 296 -8.56 14.39 -9.20
N ILE A 297 -8.72 13.52 -10.19
CA ILE A 297 -9.99 13.08 -10.75
C ILE A 297 -10.14 11.58 -10.50
N ILE A 298 -11.29 11.13 -10.00
CA ILE A 298 -11.61 9.71 -9.79
C ILE A 298 -13.00 9.42 -10.33
N ASP A 299 -13.13 8.38 -11.17
CA ASP A 299 -14.37 8.11 -11.93
C ASP A 299 -14.89 9.36 -12.68
N GLY A 300 -13.99 10.17 -13.23
CA GLY A 300 -14.35 11.37 -14.00
C GLY A 300 -14.86 12.54 -13.14
N LYS A 301 -14.79 12.46 -11.81
CA LYS A 301 -15.16 13.53 -10.88
C LYS A 301 -13.92 14.11 -10.22
N ILE A 302 -13.84 15.43 -10.16
CA ILE A 302 -12.82 16.13 -9.38
C ILE A 302 -13.04 15.81 -7.90
N VAL A 303 -12.05 15.23 -7.24
CA VAL A 303 -12.09 14.86 -5.81
C VAL A 303 -11.14 15.72 -4.96
N TYR A 304 -10.20 16.40 -5.61
CA TYR A 304 -9.24 17.31 -4.98
C TYR A 304 -8.78 18.36 -5.99
N GLN A 305 -8.66 19.59 -5.52
CA GLN A 305 -7.95 20.67 -6.20
C GLN A 305 -6.95 21.32 -5.23
N LYS A 306 -5.84 21.84 -5.75
CA LYS A 306 -4.79 22.48 -4.96
C LYS A 306 -5.32 23.64 -4.11
N GLU A 307 -6.36 24.34 -4.58
CA GLU A 307 -7.06 25.41 -3.88
C GLU A 307 -7.80 24.95 -2.62
N ASP A 308 -8.05 23.64 -2.45
CA ASP A 308 -8.68 23.09 -1.25
C ASP A 308 -7.72 23.07 -0.04
N MET A 309 -6.41 23.23 -0.26
CA MET A 309 -5.39 23.06 0.78
C MET A 309 -5.56 23.96 2.02
N PRO A 310 -5.91 25.26 1.92
CA PRO A 310 -6.17 26.08 3.10
C PRO A 310 -7.30 25.51 3.98
N LYS A 311 -8.39 25.05 3.36
CA LYS A 311 -9.53 24.44 4.06
C LYS A 311 -9.13 23.11 4.73
N ILE A 312 -8.34 22.29 4.04
CA ILE A 312 -7.81 21.04 4.59
C ILE A 312 -6.89 21.31 5.79
N ARG A 313 -6.07 22.37 5.76
CA ARG A 313 -5.20 22.76 6.89
C ARG A 313 -5.97 23.21 8.12
N GLU A 314 -7.05 23.96 7.93
CA GLU A 314 -7.94 24.37 9.02
C GLU A 314 -8.57 23.14 9.69
N GLU A 315 -9.14 22.24 8.88
CA GLU A 315 -9.73 20.99 9.36
C GLU A 315 -8.69 20.09 10.07
N THR A 316 -7.46 20.04 9.55
CA THR A 316 -6.35 19.33 10.18
C THR A 316 -6.07 19.88 11.57
N SER A 317 -5.99 21.21 11.71
CA SER A 317 -5.70 21.86 13.00
C SER A 317 -6.79 21.56 14.03
N ARG A 318 -8.06 21.58 13.61
CA ARG A 318 -9.22 21.23 14.45
C ARG A 318 -9.14 19.79 14.95
N ILE A 319 -8.91 18.83 14.06
CA ILE A 319 -8.83 17.41 14.39
C ILE A 319 -7.63 17.14 15.31
N LEU A 320 -6.47 17.75 15.06
CA LEU A 320 -5.30 17.59 15.93
C LEU A 320 -5.56 18.11 17.35
N GLY A 321 -6.39 19.16 17.50
CA GLY A 321 -6.87 19.62 18.80
C GLY A 321 -7.67 18.54 19.54
N GLU A 322 -8.63 17.89 18.85
CA GLU A 322 -9.42 16.78 19.41
C GLU A 322 -8.53 15.57 19.77
N VAL A 323 -7.54 15.23 18.94
CA VAL A 323 -6.58 14.16 19.21
C VAL A 323 -5.78 14.43 20.48
N LYS A 324 -5.23 15.65 20.61
CA LYS A 324 -4.44 16.02 21.80
C LYS A 324 -5.27 15.93 23.07
N ALA A 325 -6.50 16.47 23.05
CA ALA A 325 -7.40 16.42 24.20
C ALA A 325 -7.81 14.99 24.61
N ARG A 326 -7.81 14.04 23.66
CA ARG A 326 -8.16 12.64 23.94
C ARG A 326 -6.97 11.81 24.43
N LEU A 327 -5.74 12.21 24.09
CA LEU A 327 -4.52 11.51 24.45
C LEU A 327 -3.83 12.05 25.71
N SER A 328 -4.15 13.29 26.13
CA SER A 328 -3.84 13.85 27.45
C SER A 328 -4.62 13.14 28.55
#